data_AF-A0A9E1UA76-F1
#
_entry.id   AF-A0A9E1UA76-F1
#
_cell.length_a   1.000
_cell.length_b   1.000
_cell.length_c   1.000
_cell.angle_alpha   90.00
_cell.angle_beta   90.00
_cell.angle_gamma   90.00
#
_symmetry.space_group_name_H-M   'P 1'
#
loop_
_entity.id
_entity.type
_entity.pdbx_description
1 polymer ?
#
loop_
_entity_poly.entity_id
_entity_poly.type
_entity_poly.pdbx_seq_one_letter_code
_entity_poly.pdbx_strand_id
1 'polypeptide(L)' 'MPKKNKETSERMVIKIPKTVADYFRVTFPHGKRSDFVTQCVLDYKNKREIEGMEEELRKAGKKRQK' A
#
# COMPACT_ATOMS: atom_id res chain seq x y z
N MET A 1 14.00 33.19 -1.86
CA MET A 1 13.72 31.84 -1.30
C MET A 1 12.68 31.16 -2.18
N PRO A 2 12.97 30.03 -2.85
CA PRO A 2 11.99 29.37 -3.69
C PRO A 2 10.82 28.90 -2.82
N LYS A 3 9.59 29.29 -3.18
CA LYS A 3 8.36 28.82 -2.53
C LYS A 3 8.29 27.30 -2.74
N LYS A 4 8.43 26.51 -1.67
CA LYS A 4 8.10 25.08 -1.68
C LYS A 4 6.70 24.93 -2.29
N ASN A 5 6.60 24.28 -3.44
CA ASN A 5 5.33 23.82 -3.98
C ASN A 5 4.64 23.05 -2.85
N LYS A 6 3.50 23.56 -2.37
CA LYS A 6 2.65 22.84 -1.44
C LYS A 6 2.08 21.67 -2.24
N GLU A 7 2.68 20.50 -2.13
CA GLU A 7 2.03 19.26 -2.55
C GLU A 7 0.63 19.25 -1.94
N THR A 8 -0.38 19.18 -2.80
CA THR A 8 -1.76 18.99 -2.40
C THR A 8 -1.85 17.64 -1.70
N SER A 9 -1.83 17.68 -0.37
CA SER A 9 -2.03 16.48 0.44
C SER A 9 -3.48 16.04 0.32
N GLU A 10 -3.72 15.05 -0.53
CA GLU A 10 -5.02 14.41 -0.64
C GLU A 10 -5.30 13.63 0.66
N ARG A 11 -6.41 13.99 1.32
CA ARG A 11 -6.88 13.30 2.51
C ARG A 11 -7.96 12.31 2.11
N MET A 12 -7.72 11.04 2.40
CA MET A 12 -8.68 9.96 2.15
C MET A 12 -9.36 9.54 3.46
N VAL A 13 -10.66 9.26 3.39
CA VAL A 13 -11.41 8.64 4.50
C VAL A 13 -11.73 7.20 4.12
N ILE A 14 -11.33 6.26 4.96
CA ILE A 14 -11.56 4.83 4.77
C ILE A 14 -12.50 4.29 5.84
N LYS A 15 -13.44 3.43 5.45
CA LYS A 15 -14.26 2.66 6.38
C LYS A 15 -13.55 1.35 6.69
N ILE A 16 -13.32 1.09 7.97
CA ILE A 16 -12.67 -0.13 8.46
C ILE A 16 -13.55 -0.83 9.49
N PRO A 17 -13.42 -2.16 9.66
CA PRO A 17 -14.12 -2.89 10.71
C PRO A 17 -13.80 -2.34 12.10
N LYS A 18 -14.76 -2.43 13.03
CA LYS A 18 -14.61 -1.93 14.40
C LYS A 18 -13.41 -2.55 15.11
N THR A 19 -13.20 -3.86 14.97
CA THR A 19 -12.06 -4.58 15.55
C THR A 19 -10.71 -4.03 15.11
N VAL A 20 -10.58 -3.68 13.83
CA VAL A 20 -9.36 -3.08 13.27
C VAL A 20 -9.19 -1.64 13.77
N ALA A 21 -10.28 -0.88 13.87
CA ALA A 21 -10.24 0.46 14.44
C ALA A 21 -9.80 0.46 15.91
N ASP A 22 -10.29 -0.49 16.69
CA ASP A 22 -9.92 -0.65 18.10
C ASP A 22 -8.45 -1.05 18.25
N TYR A 23 -7.95 -1.98 17.41
CA TYR A 23 -6.53 -2.28 17.31
C TYR A 23 -5.71 -1.02 17.02
N PHE A 24 -6.08 -0.22 16.01
CA PHE A 24 -5.36 1.01 15.69
C PHE A 24 -5.35 2.04 16.81
N ARG A 25 -6.43 2.14 17.59
CA ARG A 25 -6.48 3.06 18.75
C ARG A 25 -5.49 2.64 19.85
N VAL A 26 -5.34 1.34 20.09
CA VAL A 26 -4.42 0.80 21.10
C VAL A 26 -2.97 0.84 20.62
N THR A 27 -2.71 0.44 19.38
CA THR A 27 -1.34 0.33 18.84
C THR A 27 -0.73 1.70 18.50
N PHE A 28 -1.56 2.67 18.13
CA PHE A 28 -1.11 3.99 17.68
C PHE A 28 -1.79 5.14 18.45
N PRO A 29 -1.59 5.23 19.77
CA PRO A 29 -2.28 6.19 20.62
C PRO A 29 -1.89 7.65 20.31
N HIS A 30 -0.66 7.88 19.84
CA HIS A 30 -0.11 9.22 19.58
C HIS A 30 -0.04 9.61 18.09
N GLY A 31 -0.76 8.90 17.21
CA GLY A 31 -0.75 9.15 15.75
C GLY A 31 0.05 8.13 14.95
N LYS A 32 0.49 8.47 13.73
CA LYS A 32 1.16 7.58 12.75
C LYS A 32 0.32 6.47 12.11
N ARG A 33 -0.97 6.40 12.42
CA ARG A 33 -1.92 5.46 11.79
C ARG A 33 -1.95 5.62 10.27
N SER A 34 -1.92 6.87 9.79
CA SER A 34 -1.86 7.20 8.36
C SER A 34 -0.61 6.60 7.72
N ASP A 35 0.55 6.79 8.34
CA ASP A 35 1.84 6.37 7.77
C ASP A 35 1.91 4.85 7.71
N PHE A 36 1.42 4.17 8.76
CA PHE A 36 1.30 2.72 8.78
C PHE A 36 0.40 2.21 7.65
N VAL A 37 -0.80 2.77 7.51
CA VAL A 37 -1.73 2.36 6.44
C VAL A 37 -1.13 2.62 5.06
N THR A 38 -0.43 3.75 4.87
CA THR A 38 0.27 4.07 3.63
C THR A 38 1.32 3.01 3.29
N GLN A 39 2.15 2.61 4.25
CA GLN A 39 3.13 1.54 4.04
C GLN A 39 2.45 0.22 3.66
N CYS A 40 1.38 -0.18 4.36
CA CYS A 40 0.64 -1.39 4.01
C CYS A 40 0.08 -1.36 2.59
N VAL A 41 -0.44 -0.20 2.13
CA VAL A 41 -0.97 -0.06 0.78
C VAL A 41 0.14 -0.13 -0.27
N LEU A 42 1.28 0.50 -0.02
CA LEU A 42 2.44 0.44 -0.92
C LEU A 42 2.99 -0.98 -1.02
N ASP A 43 3.17 -1.66 0.12
CA ASP A 43 3.64 -3.04 0.16
C ASP A 43 2.70 -3.98 -0.59
N TYR A 44 1.38 -3.81 -0.41
CA TYR A 44 0.39 -4.60 -1.13
C TYR A 44 0.48 -4.39 -2.64
N LYS A 45 0.59 -3.12 -3.10
CA LYS A 45 0.73 -2.80 -4.53
C LYS A 45 1.99 -3.45 -5.12
N ASN A 46 3.13 -3.29 -4.45
CA ASN A 46 4.40 -3.84 -4.91
C ASN A 46 4.37 -5.37 -5.00
N LYS A 47 3.79 -6.03 -3.98
CA LYS A 47 3.64 -7.50 -4.00
C LYS A 47 2.77 -7.96 -5.17
N ARG A 48 1.66 -7.28 -5.44
CA ARG A 48 0.76 -7.64 -6.55
C ARG A 48 1.42 -7.44 -7.91
N GLU A 49 2.25 -6.41 -8.06
CA GLU A 49 3.04 -6.17 -9.26
C GLU A 49 4.05 -7.29 -9.49
N ILE A 50 4.81 -7.67 -8.45
CA ILE A 50 5.77 -8.77 -8.52
C ILE A 50 5.08 -10.10 -8.86
N GLU A 51 3.98 -10.43 -8.17
CA GLU A 51 3.18 -11.63 -8.47
C GLU A 51 2.71 -11.68 -9.93
N GLY A 52 2.29 -10.53 -10.47
CA GLY A 52 1.90 -10.39 -11.86
C GLY A 52 3.07 -10.67 -12.82
N MET A 53 4.23 -10.07 -12.57
CA MET A 53 5.44 -10.28 -13.37
C MET A 53 5.90 -11.75 -13.33
N GLU A 54 5.90 -12.37 -12.15
CA GLU A 54 6.23 -13.78 -11.99
C GLU A 54 5.27 -14.69 -12.77
N GLU A 55 3.97 -14.37 -12.77
CA GLU A 55 2.98 -15.12 -13.55
C GLU A 55 3.22 -15.01 -15.05
N GLU A 56 3.54 -13.80 -15.55
CA GLU A 56 3.88 -13.57 -16.96
C GLU A 56 5.16 -14.31 -17.38
N LEU A 57 6.21 -14.24 -16.57
CA LEU A 57 7.46 -14.98 -16.79
C LEU A 57 7.21 -16.49 -16.83
N ARG A 58 6.38 -17.01 -15.92
CA ARG A 58 5.99 -18.43 -15.91
C ARG A 58 5.23 -18.82 -17.18
N LYS A 59 4.34 -17.97 -17.69
CA LYS A 59 3.62 -18.20 -18.95
C LYS A 59 4.59 -18.20 -20.15
N ALA A 60 5.53 -17.25 -20.21
CA ALA A 60 6.53 -17.17 -21.27
C ALA A 60 7.48 -18.38 -21.26
N GLY A 61 7.93 -18.83 -20.08
CA GLY A 61 8.77 -20.02 -19.93
C GLY A 61 8.10 -21.30 -20.43
N LYS A 62 6.81 -21.49 -20.13
CA LYS A 62 6.02 -22.63 -20.65
C LYS A 62 5.85 -22.61 -22.16
N LYS A 63 5.72 -21.42 -22.78
CA LYS A 63 5.65 -21.28 -24.24
C LYS A 63 6.98 -21.63 -24.94
N ARG A 64 8.11 -21.43 -24.27
CA ARG A 64 9.45 -21.63 -24.85
C ARG A 64 9.95 -23.09 -24.81
N GLN A 65 9.32 -23.95 -24.00
CA GLN A 65 9.66 -25.37 -23.89
C GLN A 65 8.85 -26.29 -24.83
N LYS A 66 8.07 -25.71 -25.75
CA LYS A 66 7.33 -26.42 -26.81
C LYS A 66 7.90 -26.03 -28.16
#